data_AF-A0A820LJG9-F1
#
_entry.id   AF-A0A820LJG9-F1
#
_cell.length_a   1.000
_cell.length_b   1.000
_cell.length_c   1.000
_cell.angle_alpha   90.00
_cell.angle_beta   90.00
_cell.angle_gamma   90.00
#
_symmetry.space_group_name_H-M   'P 1'
#
loop_
_entity.id
_entity.type
_entity.pdbx_description
1 polymer ?
#
loop_
_entity_poly.entity_id
_entity_poly.type
_entity_poly.pdbx_seq_one_letter_code
_entity_poly.pdbx_strand_id
1 'polypeptide(L)'
;MGDYDKAQRYFHIILEHATRNQAIIPSVYTYLGIIYNYKGNYQQALEYCTERNHLYHYDDEIGQTYTHIGSNYNQLGNNQLALDYFQRSLDIDENVLKLHKYNPTLATNYNNIGEIYVKLGDYEKASKTLEYALNVRLKGIVSAHTDLAAIYNNLGNAYFQRNCLEKALEIDTKTLHEYHPNLAVAHNNIASIYSRNGNLTEALYHQEKAVTIMLKSDAKNNAA
;
A
#
# COMPACT_ATOMS: atom_id res chain seq x y z
N MET A 1 -7.27 15.18 -17.72
CA MET A 1 -7.35 16.34 -16.81
C MET A 1 -8.62 17.18 -16.98
N GLY A 2 -9.09 17.47 -18.20
CA GLY A 2 -10.23 18.37 -18.43
C GLY A 2 -11.62 17.96 -17.88
N ASP A 3 -11.89 16.67 -17.65
CA ASP A 3 -13.22 16.21 -17.20
C ASP A 3 -13.38 16.23 -15.68
N TYR A 4 -12.31 15.96 -14.92
CA TYR A 4 -12.34 15.99 -13.46
C TYR A 4 -12.49 17.40 -12.90
N ASP A 5 -11.83 18.39 -13.50
CA ASP A 5 -11.96 19.79 -13.07
C ASP A 5 -13.36 20.36 -13.34
N LYS A 6 -13.99 19.94 -14.45
CA LYS A 6 -15.38 20.28 -14.74
C LYS A 6 -16.33 19.60 -13.76
N ALA A 7 -16.17 18.29 -13.55
CA ALA A 7 -16.98 17.53 -12.60
C ALA A 7 -16.89 18.10 -11.19
N GLN A 8 -15.68 18.42 -10.72
CA GLN A 8 -15.42 19.05 -9.43
C GLN A 8 -16.16 20.38 -9.30
N ARG A 9 -16.11 21.25 -10.32
CA ARG A 9 -16.87 22.52 -10.33
C ARG A 9 -18.37 22.29 -10.24
N TYR A 10 -18.92 21.35 -11.01
CA TYR A 10 -20.35 21.04 -10.95
C TYR A 10 -20.77 20.52 -9.58
N PHE A 11 -19.97 19.65 -8.95
CA PHE A 11 -20.26 19.14 -7.62
C PHE A 11 -20.22 20.22 -6.54
N HIS A 12 -19.28 21.17 -6.61
CA HIS A 12 -19.26 22.33 -5.70
C HIS A 12 -20.48 23.23 -5.86
N ILE A 13 -20.89 23.51 -7.10
CA ILE A 13 -22.12 24.27 -7.38
C ILE A 13 -23.34 23.55 -6.78
N ILE A 14 -23.41 22.23 -6.91
CA ILE A 14 -24.50 21.44 -6.32
C ILE A 14 -24.50 21.57 -4.79
N LEU A 15 -23.35 21.52 -4.12
CA LEU A 15 -23.27 21.71 -2.66
C LEU A 15 -23.75 23.10 -2.23
N GLU A 16 -23.37 24.16 -2.95
CA GLU A 16 -23.79 25.53 -2.65
C GLU A 16 -25.30 25.73 -2.81
N HIS A 17 -25.92 25.05 -3.77
CA HIS A 17 -27.34 25.22 -4.11
C HIS A 17 -28.26 24.14 -3.50
N ALA A 18 -27.70 23.11 -2.87
CA ALA A 18 -28.44 22.03 -2.23
C ALA A 18 -29.04 22.47 -0.88
N THR A 19 -29.84 23.54 -0.87
CA THR A 19 -30.62 23.95 0.30
C THR A 19 -31.96 23.20 0.43
N ARG A 20 -32.31 22.33 -0.53
CA ARG A 20 -33.63 21.66 -0.57
C ARG A 20 -33.65 20.15 -0.81
N ASN A 21 -32.53 19.51 -1.14
CA ASN A 21 -32.51 18.06 -1.41
C ASN A 21 -31.33 17.37 -0.72
N GLN A 22 -31.54 16.96 0.53
CA GLN A 22 -30.54 16.26 1.34
C GLN A 22 -30.11 14.91 0.75
N ALA A 23 -30.92 14.30 -0.13
CA ALA A 23 -30.67 12.96 -0.65
C ALA A 23 -29.51 12.88 -1.67
N ILE A 24 -29.15 13.99 -2.33
CA ILE A 24 -28.06 14.03 -3.32
C ILE A 24 -26.69 14.38 -2.72
N ILE A 25 -26.66 15.09 -1.59
CA ILE A 25 -25.43 15.52 -0.90
C ILE A 25 -24.43 14.37 -0.65
N PRO A 26 -24.86 13.17 -0.21
CA PRO A 26 -23.93 12.07 0.05
C PRO A 26 -23.22 11.58 -1.21
N SER A 27 -23.96 11.47 -2.33
CA SER A 27 -23.39 11.10 -3.62
C SER A 27 -22.39 12.14 -4.10
N VAL A 28 -22.69 13.42 -3.88
CA VAL A 28 -21.79 14.53 -4.24
C VAL A 28 -20.50 14.48 -3.42
N TYR A 29 -20.58 14.22 -2.11
CA TYR A 29 -19.41 13.99 -1.27
C TYR A 29 -18.59 12.76 -1.69
N THR A 30 -19.24 11.65 -2.07
CA THR A 30 -18.55 10.48 -2.64
C THR A 30 -17.74 10.87 -3.88
N TYR A 31 -18.36 11.58 -4.84
CA TYR A 31 -17.66 11.96 -6.07
C TYR A 31 -16.53 12.97 -5.83
N LEU A 32 -16.71 13.95 -4.94
CA LEU A 32 -15.65 14.88 -4.57
C LEU A 32 -14.49 14.17 -3.87
N GLY A 33 -14.78 13.26 -2.94
CA GLY A 33 -13.77 12.42 -2.28
C GLY A 33 -12.93 11.63 -3.28
N ILE A 34 -13.60 10.94 -4.21
CA ILE A 34 -12.94 10.19 -5.30
C ILE A 34 -12.08 11.10 -6.19
N ILE A 35 -12.61 12.26 -6.60
CA ILE A 35 -11.88 13.21 -7.47
C ILE A 35 -10.62 13.72 -6.77
N TYR A 36 -10.72 14.13 -5.51
CA TYR A 36 -9.57 14.61 -4.77
C TYR A 36 -8.54 13.50 -4.52
N ASN A 37 -8.98 12.26 -4.29
CA ASN A 37 -8.09 11.10 -4.19
C ASN A 37 -7.30 10.90 -5.49
N TYR A 38 -7.97 10.92 -6.65
CA TYR A 38 -7.31 10.81 -7.96
C TYR A 38 -6.34 11.95 -8.26
N LYS A 39 -6.62 13.15 -7.73
CA LYS A 39 -5.74 14.33 -7.88
C LYS A 39 -4.58 14.35 -6.88
N GLY A 40 -4.50 13.38 -5.96
CA GLY A 40 -3.49 13.35 -4.89
C GLY A 40 -3.79 14.30 -3.73
N ASN A 41 -4.95 14.95 -3.72
CA ASN A 41 -5.37 15.88 -2.67
C ASN A 41 -6.06 15.11 -1.53
N TYR A 42 -5.33 14.20 -0.90
CA TYR A 42 -5.92 13.23 0.02
C TYR A 42 -6.54 13.84 1.28
N GLN A 43 -6.06 15.00 1.73
CA GLN A 43 -6.67 15.71 2.87
C GLN A 43 -8.08 16.20 2.53
N GLN A 44 -8.26 16.76 1.34
CA GLN A 44 -9.59 17.15 0.86
C GLN A 44 -10.47 15.92 0.62
N ALA A 45 -9.89 14.84 0.09
CA ALA A 45 -10.61 13.58 -0.06
C ALA A 45 -11.15 13.08 1.30
N LEU A 46 -10.32 13.13 2.34
CA LEU A 46 -10.69 12.75 3.70
C LEU A 46 -11.82 13.61 4.25
N GLU A 47 -11.75 14.94 4.09
CA GLU A 47 -12.80 15.87 4.51
C GLU A 47 -14.16 15.46 3.92
N TYR A 48 -14.26 15.25 2.61
CA TYR A 48 -15.52 14.85 1.98
C TYR A 48 -15.98 13.44 2.39
N CYS A 49 -15.05 12.49 2.58
CA CYS A 49 -15.39 11.17 3.11
C CYS A 49 -15.94 11.24 4.55
N THR A 50 -15.37 12.10 5.41
CA THR A 50 -15.85 12.31 6.79
C THR A 50 -17.23 12.98 6.82
N GLU A 51 -17.42 14.02 6.01
CA GLU A 51 -18.72 14.71 5.90
C GLU A 51 -19.83 13.77 5.41
N ARG A 52 -19.52 12.91 4.45
CA ARG A 52 -20.44 11.86 4.00
C ARG A 52 -20.75 10.85 5.11
N ASN A 53 -19.73 10.44 5.87
CA ASN A 53 -19.90 9.44 6.91
C ASN A 53 -20.82 9.91 8.03
N HIS A 54 -20.74 11.19 8.41
CA HIS A 54 -21.69 11.81 9.35
C HIS A 54 -23.16 11.63 8.93
N LEU A 55 -23.44 11.42 7.63
CA LEU A 55 -24.78 11.25 7.10
C LEU A 55 -25.24 9.78 7.03
N TYR A 56 -24.32 8.80 6.85
CA TYR A 56 -24.70 7.41 6.54
C TYR A 56 -23.91 6.30 7.27
N HIS A 57 -22.94 6.63 8.14
CA HIS A 57 -22.13 5.65 8.87
C HIS A 57 -21.41 4.63 7.93
N TYR A 58 -20.96 5.10 6.77
CA TYR A 58 -20.08 4.35 5.84
C TYR A 58 -18.61 4.58 6.19
N ASP A 59 -18.10 3.80 7.14
CA ASP A 59 -16.74 3.96 7.67
C ASP A 59 -15.63 3.38 6.76
N ASP A 60 -15.93 2.41 5.88
CA ASP A 60 -14.94 1.69 5.04
C ASP A 60 -14.11 2.60 4.11
N GLU A 61 -14.71 3.67 3.57
CA GLU A 61 -14.01 4.59 2.66
C GLU A 61 -13.05 5.55 3.38
N ILE A 62 -13.32 5.85 4.65
CA ILE A 62 -12.40 6.64 5.48
C ILE A 62 -11.13 5.83 5.73
N GLY A 63 -11.27 4.53 6.02
CA GLY A 63 -10.15 3.61 6.19
C GLY A 63 -9.22 3.62 4.97
N GLN A 64 -9.76 3.43 3.76
CA GLN A 64 -8.99 3.45 2.52
C GLN A 64 -8.29 4.81 2.28
N THR A 65 -8.98 5.91 2.57
CA THR A 65 -8.41 7.25 2.43
C THR A 65 -7.23 7.47 3.38
N TYR A 66 -7.34 7.00 4.62
CA TYR A 66 -6.21 7.01 5.55
C TYR A 66 -5.03 6.17 5.07
N THR A 67 -5.27 4.99 4.47
CA THR A 67 -4.20 4.20 3.86
C THR A 67 -3.49 4.97 2.74
N HIS A 68 -4.23 5.69 1.89
CA HIS A 68 -3.62 6.48 0.81
C HIS A 68 -2.79 7.66 1.36
N ILE A 69 -3.28 8.37 2.37
CA ILE A 69 -2.54 9.44 3.04
C ILE A 69 -1.25 8.88 3.67
N GLY A 70 -1.35 7.76 4.39
CA GLY A 70 -0.20 7.10 5.00
C GLY A 70 0.87 6.71 3.98
N SER A 71 0.46 6.12 2.85
CA SER A 71 1.36 5.76 1.75
C SER A 71 2.05 6.97 1.15
N ASN A 72 1.35 8.10 1.01
CA ASN A 72 1.95 9.33 0.51
C ASN A 72 3.02 9.88 1.47
N TYR A 73 2.73 9.95 2.77
CA TYR A 73 3.72 10.37 3.76
C TYR A 73 4.92 9.43 3.82
N ASN A 74 4.70 8.11 3.65
CA ASN A 74 5.79 7.13 3.57
C ASN A 74 6.70 7.40 2.36
N GLN A 75 6.12 7.73 1.20
CA GLN A 75 6.90 8.11 0.00
C GLN A 75 7.68 9.41 0.20
N LEU A 76 7.13 10.37 0.95
CA LEU A 76 7.80 11.61 1.32
C LEU A 76 8.85 11.44 2.44
N GLY A 77 9.03 10.21 2.95
CA GLY A 77 9.94 9.89 4.05
C GLY A 77 9.46 10.33 5.43
N ASN A 78 8.22 10.82 5.55
CA ASN A 78 7.61 11.16 6.83
C ASN A 78 6.99 9.93 7.48
N ASN A 79 7.87 9.05 7.96
CA ASN A 79 7.51 7.74 8.52
C ASN A 79 6.56 7.83 9.72
N GLN A 80 6.67 8.87 10.55
CA GLN A 80 5.82 9.03 11.74
C GLN A 80 4.37 9.38 11.35
N LEU A 81 4.17 10.37 10.46
CA LEU A 81 2.83 10.67 9.98
C LEU A 81 2.25 9.48 9.23
N ALA A 82 3.05 8.79 8.42
CA ALA A 82 2.61 7.58 7.73
C ALA A 82 2.07 6.53 8.71
N LEU A 83 2.80 6.27 9.79
CA LEU A 83 2.41 5.34 10.85
C LEU A 83 1.08 5.75 11.51
N ASP A 84 0.95 7.03 11.86
CA ASP A 84 -0.26 7.56 12.50
C ASP A 84 -1.50 7.36 11.60
N TYR A 85 -1.38 7.63 10.30
CA TYR A 85 -2.48 7.46 9.35
C TYR A 85 -2.80 5.98 9.08
N PHE A 86 -1.80 5.10 8.98
CA PHE A 86 -2.07 3.66 8.87
C PHE A 86 -2.74 3.11 10.13
N GLN A 87 -2.37 3.58 11.32
CA GLN A 87 -3.02 3.18 12.57
C GLN A 87 -4.49 3.62 12.60
N ARG A 88 -4.80 4.85 12.17
CA ARG A 88 -6.20 5.31 12.06
C ARG A 88 -7.01 4.48 11.07
N SER A 89 -6.38 4.03 9.99
CA SER A 89 -7.02 3.11 9.04
C SER A 89 -7.32 1.76 9.69
N LEU A 90 -6.35 1.19 10.44
CA LEU A 90 -6.57 -0.03 11.21
C LEU A 90 -7.67 0.11 12.25
N ASP A 91 -7.71 1.22 13.00
CA ASP A 91 -8.75 1.44 14.01
C ASP A 91 -10.15 1.42 13.38
N ILE A 92 -10.29 1.93 12.15
CA ILE A 92 -11.53 1.84 11.38
C ILE A 92 -11.78 0.40 10.94
N ASP A 93 -10.82 -0.24 10.28
CA ASP A 93 -10.96 -1.63 9.82
C ASP A 93 -11.36 -2.56 10.99
N GLU A 94 -10.75 -2.41 12.16
CA GLU A 94 -11.04 -3.23 13.35
C GLU A 94 -12.41 -2.93 13.98
N ASN A 95 -12.88 -1.69 13.92
CA ASN A 95 -14.19 -1.30 14.46
C ASN A 95 -15.36 -1.67 13.54
N VAL A 96 -15.17 -1.52 12.22
CA VAL A 96 -16.21 -1.69 11.20
C VAL A 96 -16.30 -3.14 10.74
N LEU A 97 -15.16 -3.80 10.58
CA LEU A 97 -15.07 -5.13 9.99
C LEU A 97 -14.95 -6.24 11.05
N LYS A 98 -15.52 -6.06 12.25
CA LYS A 98 -15.60 -7.13 13.27
C LYS A 98 -16.15 -8.46 12.72
N LEU A 99 -16.90 -8.40 11.61
CA LEU A 99 -17.47 -9.54 10.89
C LEU A 99 -16.53 -10.18 9.83
N HIS A 100 -15.46 -9.50 9.38
CA HIS A 100 -14.56 -9.96 8.32
C HIS A 100 -13.09 -9.88 8.76
N LYS A 101 -12.72 -10.74 9.72
CA LYS A 101 -11.37 -10.89 10.30
C LYS A 101 -10.23 -11.07 9.29
N TYR A 102 -10.53 -11.28 8.01
CA TYR A 102 -9.58 -11.54 6.94
C TYR A 102 -9.80 -10.63 5.71
N ASN A 103 -10.04 -9.34 5.93
CA ASN A 103 -10.16 -8.35 4.86
C ASN A 103 -8.77 -8.03 4.24
N PRO A 104 -8.65 -7.95 2.90
CA PRO A 104 -7.46 -7.47 2.22
C PRO A 104 -6.91 -6.11 2.70
N THR A 105 -7.76 -5.14 3.04
CA THR A 105 -7.31 -3.81 3.52
C THR A 105 -6.53 -3.91 4.82
N LEU A 106 -7.00 -4.76 5.74
CA LEU A 106 -6.36 -5.04 7.01
C LEU A 106 -4.93 -5.56 6.81
N ALA A 107 -4.75 -6.57 5.95
CA ALA A 107 -3.42 -7.12 5.66
C ALA A 107 -2.49 -6.08 5.01
N THR A 108 -3.03 -5.22 4.13
CA THR A 108 -2.26 -4.14 3.50
C THR A 108 -1.79 -3.10 4.53
N ASN A 109 -2.67 -2.67 5.44
CA ASN A 109 -2.31 -1.73 6.51
C ASN A 109 -1.24 -2.30 7.44
N TYR A 110 -1.38 -3.55 7.88
CA TYR A 110 -0.35 -4.23 8.68
C TYR A 110 0.99 -4.37 7.92
N ASN A 111 0.95 -4.67 6.61
CA ASN A 111 2.16 -4.71 5.79
C ASN A 111 2.87 -3.35 5.74
N ASN A 112 2.12 -2.27 5.52
CA ASN A 112 2.68 -0.91 5.41
C ASN A 112 3.29 -0.43 6.73
N ILE A 113 2.65 -0.74 7.85
CA ILE A 113 3.20 -0.46 9.19
C ILE A 113 4.49 -1.26 9.41
N GLY A 114 4.49 -2.54 9.01
CA GLY A 114 5.68 -3.39 9.06
C GLY A 114 6.85 -2.83 8.27
N GLU A 115 6.61 -2.33 7.06
CA GLU A 115 7.60 -1.65 6.23
C GLU A 115 8.17 -0.41 6.93
N ILE A 116 7.32 0.41 7.56
CA ILE A 116 7.78 1.57 8.33
C ILE A 116 8.68 1.14 9.48
N TYR A 117 8.31 0.11 10.24
CA TYR A 117 9.16 -0.37 11.32
C TYR A 117 10.52 -0.90 10.81
N VAL A 118 10.56 -1.54 9.63
CA VAL A 118 11.85 -1.88 8.97
C VAL A 118 12.67 -0.62 8.69
N LYS A 119 12.05 0.44 8.13
CA LYS A 119 12.73 1.72 7.85
C LYS A 119 13.24 2.41 9.12
N LEU A 120 12.52 2.27 10.22
CA LEU A 120 12.89 2.82 11.53
C LEU A 120 13.90 1.95 12.30
N GLY A 121 14.21 0.74 11.80
CA GLY A 121 15.12 -0.21 12.45
C GLY A 121 14.50 -0.98 13.63
N ASP A 122 13.19 -0.86 13.86
CA ASP A 122 12.46 -1.60 14.91
C ASP A 122 12.04 -2.97 14.36
N TYR A 123 13.03 -3.85 14.19
CA TYR A 123 12.84 -5.15 13.55
C TYR A 123 11.92 -6.09 14.33
N GLU A 124 11.86 -5.98 15.65
CA GLU A 124 10.97 -6.79 16.49
C GLU A 124 9.50 -6.47 16.20
N LYS A 125 9.14 -5.17 16.20
CA LYS A 125 7.78 -4.76 15.84
C LYS A 125 7.48 -5.05 14.37
N ALA A 126 8.43 -4.77 13.47
CA ALA A 126 8.27 -5.06 12.04
C ALA A 126 7.87 -6.51 11.82
N SER A 127 8.65 -7.45 12.38
CA SER A 127 8.40 -8.87 12.24
C SER A 127 7.04 -9.30 12.77
N LYS A 128 6.67 -8.89 13.99
CA LYS A 128 5.38 -9.23 14.59
C LYS A 128 4.20 -8.70 13.75
N THR A 129 4.30 -7.46 13.27
CA THR A 129 3.27 -6.82 12.44
C THR A 129 3.15 -7.51 11.08
N LEU A 130 4.27 -7.86 10.44
CA LEU A 130 4.30 -8.53 9.15
C LEU A 130 3.85 -9.99 9.22
N GLU A 131 4.14 -10.72 10.30
CA GLU A 131 3.61 -12.06 10.56
C GLU A 131 2.08 -12.03 10.68
N TYR A 132 1.53 -10.98 11.32
CA TYR A 132 0.09 -10.77 11.38
C TYR A 132 -0.48 -10.51 9.97
N ALA A 133 0.13 -9.60 9.19
CA ALA A 133 -0.27 -9.34 7.81
C ALA A 133 -0.29 -10.62 6.96
N LEU A 134 0.75 -11.46 7.11
CA LEU A 134 0.85 -12.76 6.44
C LEU A 134 -0.29 -13.69 6.87
N ASN A 135 -0.58 -13.77 8.17
CA ASN A 135 -1.65 -14.62 8.70
C ASN A 135 -3.03 -14.22 8.16
N VAL A 136 -3.30 -12.91 8.12
CA VAL A 136 -4.55 -12.36 7.57
C VAL A 136 -4.67 -12.70 6.10
N ARG A 137 -3.59 -12.50 5.32
CA ARG A 137 -3.59 -12.78 3.88
C ARG A 137 -3.75 -14.26 3.56
N LEU A 138 -3.10 -15.15 4.31
CA LEU A 138 -3.18 -16.61 4.11
C LEU A 138 -4.55 -17.20 4.48
N LYS A 139 -5.28 -16.57 5.42
CA LYS A 139 -6.61 -17.02 5.86
C LYS A 139 -7.76 -16.33 5.11
N GLY A 140 -7.49 -15.25 4.39
CA GLY A 140 -8.48 -14.54 3.58
C GLY A 140 -8.85 -15.28 2.29
N ILE A 141 -10.05 -14.99 1.77
CA ILE A 141 -10.59 -15.60 0.54
C ILE A 141 -9.89 -15.06 -0.73
N VAL A 142 -9.15 -13.96 -0.63
CA VAL A 142 -8.53 -13.28 -1.78
C VAL A 142 -7.06 -13.67 -1.92
N SER A 143 -6.76 -14.49 -2.93
CA SER A 143 -5.41 -14.82 -3.38
C SER A 143 -4.79 -13.67 -4.20
N ALA A 144 -4.67 -12.47 -3.63
CA ALA A 144 -3.88 -11.41 -4.25
C ALA A 144 -2.40 -11.70 -3.98
N HIS A 145 -1.71 -12.24 -4.99
CA HIS A 145 -0.32 -12.67 -4.86
C HIS A 145 0.68 -11.51 -4.66
N THR A 146 0.38 -10.32 -5.17
CA THR A 146 1.24 -9.12 -5.06
C THR A 146 1.44 -8.66 -3.63
N ASP A 147 0.39 -8.72 -2.81
CA ASP A 147 0.46 -8.32 -1.41
C ASP A 147 1.27 -9.34 -0.59
N LEU A 148 1.22 -10.61 -0.99
CA LEU A 148 1.96 -11.69 -0.33
C LEU A 148 3.47 -11.57 -0.56
N ALA A 149 3.90 -11.25 -1.79
CA ALA A 149 5.31 -11.02 -2.10
C ALA A 149 5.88 -9.81 -1.33
N ALA A 150 5.12 -8.71 -1.25
CA ALA A 150 5.51 -7.55 -0.45
C ALA A 150 5.72 -7.91 1.03
N ILE A 151 4.78 -8.66 1.64
CA ILE A 151 4.89 -9.12 3.02
C ILE A 151 6.13 -9.99 3.23
N TYR A 152 6.40 -10.95 2.34
CA TYR A 152 7.58 -11.82 2.45
C TYR A 152 8.90 -11.05 2.24
N ASN A 153 8.94 -10.08 1.34
CA ASN A 153 10.10 -9.19 1.14
C ASN A 153 10.39 -8.39 2.42
N ASN A 154 9.35 -7.80 3.02
CA ASN A 154 9.46 -7.05 4.26
C ASN A 154 9.89 -7.95 5.43
N LEU A 155 9.37 -9.18 5.54
CA LEU A 155 9.79 -10.16 6.56
C LEU A 155 11.25 -10.58 6.39
N GLY A 156 11.66 -10.82 5.14
CA GLY A 156 13.05 -11.18 4.83
C GLY A 156 14.02 -10.06 5.17
N ASN A 157 13.61 -8.81 4.98
CA ASN A 157 14.39 -7.64 5.42
C ASN A 157 14.38 -7.47 6.94
N ALA A 158 13.23 -7.65 7.60
CA ALA A 158 13.11 -7.50 9.05
C ALA A 158 13.95 -8.53 9.82
N TYR A 159 13.93 -9.79 9.38
CA TYR A 159 14.66 -10.87 10.03
C TYR A 159 16.04 -11.18 9.42
N PHE A 160 16.44 -10.50 8.35
CA PHE A 160 17.54 -10.94 7.49
C PHE A 160 17.43 -12.42 7.09
N GLN A 161 16.19 -12.90 6.87
CA GLN A 161 15.90 -14.29 6.57
C GLN A 161 15.84 -14.53 5.07
N ARG A 162 16.86 -15.20 4.54
CA ARG A 162 16.95 -15.58 3.12
C ARG A 162 15.70 -16.32 2.62
N ASN A 163 15.20 -17.28 3.39
CA ASN A 163 14.05 -18.10 3.00
C ASN A 163 12.77 -17.28 2.76
N CYS A 164 12.61 -16.14 3.46
CA CYS A 164 11.49 -15.23 3.23
C CYS A 164 11.66 -14.45 1.92
N LEU A 165 12.87 -13.97 1.63
CA LEU A 165 13.17 -13.29 0.37
C LEU A 165 13.07 -14.22 -0.85
N GLU A 166 13.51 -15.47 -0.73
CA GLU A 166 13.38 -16.48 -1.79
C GLU A 166 11.91 -16.78 -2.10
N LYS A 167 11.06 -16.89 -1.07
CA LYS A 167 9.60 -17.02 -1.25
C LYS A 167 8.98 -15.78 -1.91
N ALA A 168 9.41 -14.58 -1.51
CA ALA A 168 8.95 -13.35 -2.14
C ALA A 168 9.30 -13.33 -3.63
N LEU A 169 10.56 -13.66 -3.97
CA LEU A 169 11.04 -13.75 -5.35
C LEU A 169 10.27 -14.80 -6.16
N GLU A 170 9.96 -15.96 -5.58
CA GLU A 170 9.17 -17.00 -6.24
C GLU A 170 7.76 -16.49 -6.60
N ILE A 171 7.10 -15.80 -5.68
CA ILE A 171 5.76 -15.23 -5.90
C ILE A 171 5.82 -14.12 -6.95
N ASP A 172 6.75 -13.18 -6.82
CA ASP A 172 6.94 -12.07 -7.77
C ASP A 172 7.23 -12.61 -9.18
N THR A 173 8.05 -13.65 -9.32
CA THR A 173 8.40 -14.26 -10.61
C THR A 173 7.18 -14.90 -11.30
N LYS A 174 6.25 -15.46 -10.52
CA LYS A 174 5.01 -16.06 -11.05
C LYS A 174 3.95 -15.03 -11.45
N THR A 175 4.05 -13.80 -10.93
CA THR A 175 2.93 -12.84 -10.94
C THR A 175 3.24 -11.57 -11.70
N LEU A 176 4.51 -11.18 -11.76
CA LEU A 176 4.99 -9.99 -12.42
C LEU A 176 5.65 -10.34 -13.75
N HIS A 177 5.66 -9.39 -14.68
CA HIS A 177 6.47 -9.53 -15.89
C HIS A 177 7.96 -9.68 -15.55
N GLU A 178 8.71 -10.37 -16.41
CA GLU A 178 10.11 -10.75 -16.19
C GLU A 178 11.09 -9.59 -15.92
N TYR A 179 10.71 -8.34 -16.21
CA TYR A 179 11.53 -7.14 -15.98
C TYR A 179 10.91 -6.14 -14.98
N HIS A 180 10.05 -6.62 -14.08
CA HIS A 180 9.45 -5.77 -13.07
C HIS A 180 10.49 -5.24 -12.06
N PRO A 181 10.48 -3.94 -11.72
CA PRO A 181 11.41 -3.37 -10.73
C PRO A 181 11.44 -4.13 -9.40
N ASN A 182 10.29 -4.62 -8.92
CA ASN A 182 10.22 -5.43 -7.69
C ASN A 182 11.09 -6.71 -7.74
N LEU A 183 11.23 -7.35 -8.91
CA LEU A 183 12.12 -8.51 -9.05
C LEU A 183 13.59 -8.11 -8.83
N ALA A 184 14.00 -6.93 -9.31
CA ALA A 184 15.35 -6.42 -9.07
C ALA A 184 15.58 -6.11 -7.58
N VAL A 185 14.58 -5.55 -6.90
CA VAL A 185 14.64 -5.30 -5.44
C VAL A 185 14.79 -6.60 -4.67
N ALA A 186 14.00 -7.63 -4.99
CA ALA A 186 14.10 -8.94 -4.34
C ALA A 186 15.49 -9.57 -4.54
N HIS A 187 16.02 -9.54 -5.77
CA HIS A 187 17.38 -10.01 -6.05
C HIS A 187 18.45 -9.23 -5.27
N ASN A 188 18.35 -7.90 -5.18
CA ASN A 188 19.28 -7.09 -4.38
C ASN A 188 19.24 -7.44 -2.89
N ASN A 189 18.04 -7.65 -2.32
CA ASN A 189 17.91 -8.01 -0.91
C ASN A 189 18.55 -9.38 -0.63
N ILE A 190 18.40 -10.35 -1.55
CA ILE A 190 19.04 -11.66 -1.44
C ILE A 190 20.57 -11.55 -1.56
N ALA A 191 21.06 -10.74 -2.52
CA ALA A 191 22.49 -10.48 -2.69
C ALA A 191 23.12 -9.90 -1.41
N SER A 192 22.42 -8.96 -0.75
CA SER A 192 22.86 -8.36 0.51
C SER A 192 23.04 -9.40 1.62
N ILE A 193 22.10 -10.35 1.75
CA ILE A 193 22.21 -11.45 2.73
C ILE A 193 23.41 -12.35 2.39
N TYR A 194 23.58 -12.74 1.12
CA TYR A 194 24.70 -13.58 0.71
C TYR A 194 26.05 -12.91 0.95
N SER A 195 26.15 -11.61 0.66
CA SER A 195 27.35 -10.80 0.92
C SER A 195 27.69 -10.78 2.41
N ARG A 196 26.70 -10.56 3.28
CA ARG A 196 26.87 -10.60 4.74
C ARG A 196 27.32 -11.96 5.26
N ASN A 197 26.86 -13.04 4.64
CA ASN A 197 27.25 -14.40 4.99
C ASN A 197 28.59 -14.83 4.36
N GLY A 198 29.28 -13.92 3.66
CA GLY A 198 30.57 -14.19 3.01
C GLY A 198 30.48 -15.01 1.72
N ASN A 199 29.28 -15.34 1.25
CA ASN A 199 29.08 -16.06 -0.01
C ASN A 199 29.03 -15.08 -1.18
N LEU A 200 30.19 -14.61 -1.59
CA LEU A 200 30.32 -13.58 -2.63
C LEU A 200 29.88 -14.05 -4.01
N THR A 201 30.00 -15.34 -4.32
CA THR A 201 29.59 -15.91 -5.61
C THR A 201 28.08 -15.79 -5.80
N GLU A 202 27.30 -16.21 -4.81
CA GLU A 202 25.84 -16.08 -4.85
C GLU A 202 25.41 -14.62 -4.79
N ALA A 203 26.11 -13.79 -4.00
CA ALA A 203 25.83 -12.36 -3.95
C ALA A 203 25.99 -11.71 -5.33
N LEU A 204 27.08 -12.02 -6.04
CA LEU A 204 27.34 -11.50 -7.38
C LEU A 204 26.27 -11.98 -8.39
N TYR A 205 25.90 -13.26 -8.36
CA TYR A 205 24.85 -13.81 -9.22
C TYR A 205 23.52 -13.04 -9.08
N HIS A 206 23.08 -12.84 -7.84
CA HIS A 206 21.84 -12.10 -7.57
C HIS A 206 21.97 -10.61 -7.96
N GLN A 207 23.14 -10.01 -7.75
CA GLN A 207 23.41 -8.64 -8.16
C GLN A 207 23.34 -8.46 -9.69
N GLU A 208 23.94 -9.36 -10.46
CA GLU A 208 23.90 -9.35 -11.93
C GLU A 208 22.47 -9.49 -12.47
N LYS A 209 21.66 -10.35 -11.85
CA LYS A 209 20.24 -10.50 -12.16
C LYS A 209 19.47 -9.19 -11.93
N ALA A 210 19.67 -8.56 -10.76
CA ALA A 210 19.01 -7.29 -10.45
C ALA A 210 19.36 -6.18 -11.45
N VAL A 211 20.65 -6.03 -11.79
CA VAL A 211 21.11 -5.05 -12.78
C VAL A 211 20.51 -5.33 -14.16
N THR A 212 20.48 -6.59 -14.58
CA THR A 212 19.90 -6.99 -15.88
C THR A 212 18.42 -6.61 -15.96
N ILE A 213 17.65 -6.87 -14.89
CA ILE A 213 16.23 -6.51 -14.81
C ILE A 213 16.05 -5.00 -14.93
N MET A 214 16.82 -4.20 -14.16
CA MET A 214 16.73 -2.74 -14.21
C MET A 214 17.02 -2.19 -15.61
N LEU A 215 18.13 -2.62 -16.23
CA LEU A 215 18.51 -2.16 -17.57
C LEU A 215 17.44 -2.47 -18.62
N LYS A 216 16.81 -3.65 -18.55
CA LYS A 216 15.75 -4.03 -19.48
C LYS A 216 14.41 -3.36 -19.18
N SER A 217 14.13 -3.08 -17.91
CA SER A 217 12.95 -2.30 -17.50
C SER A 217 13.01 -0.89 -18.10
N ASP A 218 14.16 -0.22 -17.95
CA ASP A 218 14.39 1.14 -18.45
C ASP A 218 14.35 1.22 -19.97
N ALA A 219 14.94 0.24 -20.67
CA ALA A 219 14.90 0.18 -22.13
C ALA A 219 13.46 0.04 -22.67
N LYS A 220 12.58 -0.64 -21.92
CA LYS A 220 11.17 -0.84 -22.30
C LYS A 220 10.32 0.40 -22.02
N ASN A 221 10.59 1.09 -20.90
CA ASN A 221 9.92 2.33 -20.54
C ASN A 221 10.30 3.50 -21.46
N ASN A 222 11.52 3.50 -22.00
CA ASN A 222 12.00 4.52 -22.95
C ASN A 222 11.59 4.26 -24.41
N ALA A 223 10.97 3.11 -24.71
CA ALA A 223 10.57 2.71 -26.05
C ALA A 223 9.05 2.80 -26.30
N ALA A 224 8.27 3.23 -25.30
CA ALA A 224 6.81 3.40 -25.34
C ALA A 224 6.43 4.89 -25.30
#